data_AF-A0A416RCD7-F1
#
_entry.id   AF-A0A416RCD7-F1
#
_cell.length_a   1.000
_cell.length_b   1.000
_cell.length_c   1.000
_cell.angle_alpha   90.00
_cell.angle_beta   90.00
_cell.angle_gamma   90.00
#
_symmetry.space_group_name_H-M   'P 1'
#
loop_
_entity.id
_entity.type
_entity.pdbx_description
1 polymer ?
#
loop_
_entity_poly.entity_id
_entity_poly.type
_entity_poly.pdbx_seq_one_letter_code
_entity_poly.pdbx_strand_id
1 'polypeptide(L)'
;MIREDMERELLAQPVRGLQYMLRRLAQRYPKLPELAVDGVFGEKTLEAVMRLQRELKLPVTGVVDRGTWNAIRDGWLALEGEQTVPRPLRAFPGERSSVKPGEEQDFLGVPQAMFQMLARYFTGITLHTVDAVHGTESVDNVRWLQRASGRPETGVLDRQTWDMLSRLYEAFVVKSLAEARTNFLGGWG
;
A
#
# COMPACT_ATOMS: atom_id res chain seq x y z
N MET A 1 -3.87 -12.78 -0.67
CA MET A 1 -4.80 -12.32 -1.70
C MET A 1 -4.28 -11.00 -2.23
N ILE A 2 -4.10 -10.89 -3.54
CA ILE A 2 -3.62 -9.68 -4.22
C ILE A 2 -4.80 -8.69 -4.31
N ARG A 3 -4.54 -7.38 -4.20
CA ARG A 3 -5.56 -6.31 -4.20
C ARG A 3 -6.54 -6.42 -5.38
N GLU A 4 -6.03 -6.80 -6.55
CA GLU A 4 -6.81 -6.98 -7.77
C GLU A 4 -7.75 -8.20 -7.73
N ASP A 5 -7.33 -9.31 -7.10
CA ASP A 5 -8.19 -10.48 -6.91
C ASP A 5 -9.33 -10.17 -5.95
N MET A 6 -9.03 -9.41 -4.89
CA MET A 6 -10.03 -8.96 -3.94
C MET A 6 -11.03 -8.02 -4.60
N GLU A 7 -10.59 -7.04 -5.39
CA GLU A 7 -11.51 -6.17 -6.15
C GLU A 7 -12.38 -6.96 -7.14
N ARG A 8 -11.83 -7.95 -7.85
CA ARG A 8 -12.60 -8.84 -8.74
C ARG A 8 -13.64 -9.66 -7.98
N GLU A 9 -13.29 -10.20 -6.82
CA GLU A 9 -14.20 -10.97 -5.98
C GLU A 9 -15.31 -10.10 -5.37
N LEU A 10 -14.97 -8.88 -4.92
CA LEU A 10 -15.92 -7.90 -4.39
C LEU A 10 -16.92 -7.44 -5.46
N LEU A 11 -16.49 -7.36 -6.73
CA LEU A 11 -17.37 -7.05 -7.87
C LEU A 11 -18.23 -8.25 -8.29
N ALA A 12 -17.72 -9.48 -8.15
CA ALA A 12 -18.48 -10.70 -8.41
C ALA A 12 -19.57 -10.95 -7.35
N GLN A 13 -19.36 -10.46 -6.12
CA GLN A 13 -20.32 -10.56 -5.00
C GLN A 13 -20.59 -9.16 -4.40
N PRO A 14 -21.35 -8.29 -5.10
CA PRO A 14 -21.42 -6.86 -4.80
C PRO A 14 -21.93 -6.55 -3.39
N VAL A 15 -22.88 -7.33 -2.86
CA VAL A 15 -23.41 -7.12 -1.50
C VAL A 15 -22.38 -7.51 -0.44
N ARG A 16 -21.66 -8.63 -0.62
CA ARG A 16 -20.56 -9.00 0.29
C ARG A 16 -19.45 -7.97 0.25
N GLY A 17 -19.13 -7.47 -0.94
CA GLY A 17 -18.12 -6.44 -1.08
C GLY A 17 -18.50 -5.13 -0.42
N LEU A 18 -19.75 -4.69 -0.59
CA LEU A 18 -20.30 -3.55 0.12
C LEU A 18 -20.21 -3.72 1.64
N GLN A 19 -20.70 -4.84 2.17
CA GLN A 19 -20.68 -5.11 3.60
C GLN A 19 -19.25 -5.13 4.16
N TYR A 20 -18.31 -5.72 3.43
CA TYR A 20 -16.90 -5.70 3.79
C TYR A 20 -16.35 -4.27 3.88
N MET A 21 -16.56 -3.46 2.85
CA MET A 21 -16.10 -2.07 2.82
C MET A 21 -16.74 -1.24 3.95
N LEU A 22 -18.05 -1.36 4.15
CA LEU A 22 -18.77 -0.69 5.24
C LEU A 22 -18.25 -1.10 6.62
N ARG A 23 -18.00 -2.39 6.84
CA ARG A 23 -17.42 -2.91 8.08
C ARG A 23 -16.03 -2.32 8.34
N ARG A 24 -15.20 -2.19 7.30
CA ARG A 24 -13.87 -1.55 7.44
C ARG A 24 -14.01 -0.06 7.74
N LEU A 25 -14.90 0.64 7.03
CA LEU A 25 -15.16 2.07 7.23
C LEU A 25 -15.74 2.43 8.61
N ALA A 26 -16.36 1.48 9.33
CA ALA A 26 -16.79 1.68 10.71
C ALA A 26 -15.66 2.14 11.65
N GLN A 27 -14.39 1.87 11.31
CA GLN A 27 -13.22 2.38 12.04
C GLN A 27 -13.07 3.91 11.97
N ARG A 28 -13.47 4.51 10.83
CA ARG A 28 -13.42 5.97 10.58
C ARG A 28 -14.73 6.65 10.99
N TYR A 29 -15.82 5.93 10.86
CA TYR A 29 -17.18 6.42 11.07
C TYR A 29 -17.86 5.60 12.17
N PRO A 30 -17.62 5.93 13.45
CA PRO A 30 -18.04 5.12 14.60
C PRO A 30 -19.56 5.00 14.77
N LYS A 31 -20.34 5.77 13.99
CA LYS A 31 -21.80 5.65 13.95
C LYS A 31 -22.28 4.50 13.06
N LEU A 32 -21.44 3.88 12.23
CA LEU A 32 -21.88 2.71 11.46
C LEU A 32 -22.16 1.53 12.40
N PRO A 33 -23.25 0.76 12.17
CA PRO A 33 -23.48 -0.47 12.91
C PRO A 33 -22.45 -1.52 12.53
N GLU A 34 -22.22 -2.48 13.43
CA GLU A 34 -21.42 -3.65 13.11
C GLU A 34 -22.16 -4.55 12.10
N LEU A 35 -21.48 -4.89 11.01
CA LEU A 35 -22.04 -5.66 9.90
C LEU A 35 -21.43 -7.06 9.81
N ALA A 36 -22.28 -8.06 9.61
CA ALA A 36 -21.89 -9.35 9.08
C ALA A 36 -21.68 -9.24 7.55
N VAL A 37 -20.68 -9.96 7.04
CA VAL A 37 -20.40 -10.04 5.59
C VAL A 37 -21.01 -11.34 5.05
N ASP A 38 -22.34 -11.38 5.02
CA ASP A 38 -23.13 -12.57 4.67
C ASP A 38 -23.62 -12.55 3.22
N GLY A 39 -23.58 -11.39 2.56
CA GLY A 39 -24.07 -11.16 1.20
C GLY A 39 -25.55 -10.85 1.10
N VAL A 40 -26.22 -10.59 2.21
CA VAL A 40 -27.65 -10.27 2.27
C VAL A 40 -27.85 -8.79 2.58
N PHE A 41 -28.49 -8.06 1.66
CA PHE A 41 -28.84 -6.66 1.88
C PHE A 41 -30.09 -6.56 2.78
N GLY A 42 -29.91 -6.81 4.08
CA GLY A 42 -30.95 -6.66 5.11
C GLY A 42 -30.95 -5.29 5.78
N GLU A 43 -31.81 -5.12 6.78
CA GLU A 43 -32.02 -3.86 7.51
C GLU A 43 -30.73 -3.23 8.06
N LYS A 44 -29.81 -4.04 8.60
CA LYS A 44 -28.51 -3.55 9.10
C LYS A 44 -27.63 -2.97 7.98
N THR A 45 -27.62 -3.61 6.81
CA THR A 45 -26.86 -3.13 5.65
C THR A 45 -27.48 -1.83 5.14
N LEU A 46 -28.82 -1.75 5.06
CA LEU A 46 -29.54 -0.54 4.71
C LEU A 46 -29.22 0.62 5.67
N GLU A 47 -29.29 0.36 6.97
CA GLU A 47 -28.96 1.34 8.01
C GLU A 47 -27.52 1.85 7.86
N ALA A 48 -26.55 0.95 7.66
CA ALA A 48 -25.16 1.32 7.44
C ALA A 48 -24.97 2.20 6.19
N VAL A 49 -25.64 1.88 5.09
CA VAL A 49 -25.62 2.69 3.86
C VAL A 49 -26.18 4.08 4.12
N MET A 50 -27.34 4.19 4.76
CA MET A 50 -27.96 5.49 5.06
C MET A 50 -27.10 6.34 5.98
N ARG A 51 -26.51 5.73 7.02
CA ARG A 51 -25.61 6.43 7.93
C ARG A 51 -24.35 6.91 7.21
N LEU A 52 -23.76 6.08 6.34
CA LEU A 52 -22.58 6.48 5.60
C LEU A 52 -22.88 7.55 4.54
N GLN A 53 -24.01 7.46 3.83
CA GLN A 53 -24.47 8.52 2.94
C GLN A 53 -24.55 9.86 3.68
N ARG A 54 -25.10 9.87 4.90
CA ARG A 54 -25.16 11.06 5.75
C ARG A 54 -23.78 11.59 6.11
N GLU A 55 -22.86 10.72 6.54
CA GLU A 55 -21.48 11.10 6.90
C GLU A 55 -20.69 11.63 5.70
N LEU A 56 -20.93 11.07 4.50
CA LEU A 56 -20.33 11.50 3.23
C LEU A 56 -21.07 12.67 2.56
N LYS A 57 -22.10 13.22 3.21
CA LYS A 57 -22.95 14.32 2.69
C LYS A 57 -23.59 14.00 1.33
N LEU A 58 -23.91 12.73 1.09
CA LEU A 58 -24.67 12.25 -0.05
C LEU A 58 -26.18 12.29 0.25
N PRO A 59 -27.05 12.27 -0.78
CA PRO A 59 -28.47 12.03 -0.57
C PRO A 59 -28.70 10.72 0.21
N VAL A 60 -29.44 10.80 1.33
CA VAL A 60 -29.71 9.65 2.20
C VAL A 60 -30.90 8.88 1.64
N THR A 61 -30.65 8.03 0.66
CA THR A 61 -31.67 7.24 -0.04
C THR A 61 -31.72 5.79 0.44
N GLY A 62 -30.66 5.31 1.09
CA GLY A 62 -30.47 3.89 1.40
C GLY A 62 -30.17 3.02 0.18
N VAL A 63 -30.12 3.61 -1.02
CA VAL A 63 -29.80 2.95 -2.28
C VAL A 63 -28.32 3.15 -2.60
N VAL A 64 -27.62 2.07 -2.90
CA VAL A 64 -26.22 2.12 -3.37
C VAL A 64 -26.20 2.20 -4.89
N ASP A 65 -26.29 3.43 -5.41
CA ASP A 65 -26.07 3.71 -6.82
C ASP A 65 -24.56 3.77 -7.15
N ARG A 66 -24.22 4.01 -8.43
CA ARG A 66 -22.82 4.09 -8.87
C ARG A 66 -22.04 5.19 -8.13
N GLY A 67 -22.66 6.33 -7.83
CA GLY A 67 -22.05 7.42 -7.09
C GLY A 67 -21.74 7.02 -5.66
N THR A 68 -22.71 6.43 -4.98
CA THR A 68 -22.58 5.91 -3.61
C THR A 68 -21.54 4.81 -3.53
N TRP A 69 -21.56 3.85 -4.47
CA TRP A 69 -20.56 2.78 -4.55
C TRP A 69 -19.14 3.32 -4.68
N ASN A 70 -18.91 4.27 -5.61
CA ASN A 70 -17.60 4.87 -5.79
C ASN A 70 -17.13 5.60 -4.53
N ALA A 71 -18.00 6.37 -3.88
CA ALA A 71 -17.65 7.08 -2.65
C ALA A 71 -17.27 6.12 -1.50
N ILE A 72 -18.00 5.01 -1.35
CA ILE A 72 -17.70 3.95 -0.36
C ILE A 72 -16.37 3.28 -0.69
N ARG A 73 -16.17 2.90 -1.95
CA ARG A 73 -14.93 2.27 -2.42
C ARG A 73 -13.74 3.19 -2.22
N ASP A 74 -13.83 4.46 -2.59
CA ASP A 74 -12.72 5.40 -2.50
C ASP A 74 -12.37 5.71 -1.03
N GLY A 75 -13.37 5.84 -0.16
CA GLY A 75 -13.16 5.94 1.29
C GLY A 75 -12.51 4.68 1.88
N TRP A 76 -12.93 3.50 1.43
CA TRP A 76 -12.32 2.24 1.82
C TRP A 76 -10.87 2.15 1.33
N LEU A 77 -10.58 2.49 0.07
CA LEU A 77 -9.23 2.52 -0.49
C LEU A 77 -8.31 3.52 0.24
N ALA A 78 -8.83 4.68 0.64
CA ALA A 78 -8.09 5.64 1.45
C ALA A 78 -7.77 5.06 2.83
N LEU A 79 -8.75 4.44 3.49
CA LEU A 79 -8.54 3.78 4.78
C LEU A 79 -7.54 2.62 4.69
N GLU A 80 -7.65 1.78 3.67
CA GLU A 80 -6.66 0.73 3.41
C GLU A 80 -5.31 1.35 3.10
N GLY A 81 -5.21 2.43 2.33
CA GLY A 81 -3.94 3.11 2.06
C GLY A 81 -3.29 3.72 3.30
N GLU A 82 -4.09 4.14 4.28
CA GLU A 82 -3.64 4.65 5.59
C GLU A 82 -3.21 3.51 6.54
N GLN A 83 -3.89 2.36 6.50
CA GLN A 83 -3.61 1.19 7.36
C GLN A 83 -2.60 0.21 6.76
N THR A 84 -2.47 0.19 5.44
CA THR A 84 -1.35 -0.38 4.71
C THR A 84 -0.26 0.68 4.65
N VAL A 85 0.31 1.00 5.82
CA VAL A 85 1.76 1.24 5.84
C VAL A 85 2.36 0.02 5.13
N PRO A 86 3.14 0.18 4.05
CA PRO A 86 3.87 -0.94 3.44
C PRO A 86 4.51 -1.67 4.59
N ARG A 87 4.28 -2.99 4.77
CA ARG A 87 4.77 -3.72 5.96
C ARG A 87 6.23 -3.30 6.16
N PRO A 88 6.55 -2.48 7.17
CA PRO A 88 7.86 -1.94 7.21
C PRO A 88 8.77 -3.14 7.46
N LEU A 89 9.78 -3.31 6.61
CA LEU A 89 11.09 -3.54 7.19
C LEU A 89 11.21 -2.44 8.25
N ARG A 90 10.94 -2.73 9.53
CA ARG A 90 10.98 -1.77 10.65
C ARG A 90 12.39 -1.21 10.90
N ALA A 91 13.23 -1.23 9.87
CA ALA A 91 14.62 -0.84 9.88
C ALA A 91 14.82 0.68 9.77
N PHE A 92 13.78 1.48 9.46
CA PHE A 92 13.94 2.94 9.47
C PHE A 92 13.92 3.48 10.92
N PRO A 93 14.99 4.13 11.40
CA PRO A 93 15.17 4.43 12.83
C PRO A 93 14.28 5.55 13.41
N GLY A 94 13.37 6.15 12.61
CA GLY A 94 12.34 7.07 13.11
C GLY A 94 12.10 8.29 12.21
N GLU A 95 11.14 9.14 12.60
CA GLU A 95 10.66 10.30 11.81
C GLU A 95 11.71 11.34 11.43
N ARG A 96 12.81 11.41 12.19
CA ARG A 96 13.87 12.41 12.01
C ARG A 96 15.16 11.82 11.45
N SER A 97 15.18 10.53 11.14
CA SER A 97 16.35 9.89 10.55
C SER A 97 16.45 10.26 9.07
N SER A 98 17.64 10.67 8.65
CA SER A 98 17.97 10.89 7.24
C SER A 98 19.44 10.54 7.02
N VAL A 99 19.78 9.95 5.88
CA VAL A 99 21.18 9.70 5.50
C VAL A 99 21.55 10.66 4.38
N LYS A 100 22.54 11.51 4.59
CA LYS A 100 23.05 12.46 3.58
C LYS A 100 24.17 11.83 2.75
N PRO A 101 24.45 12.36 1.55
CA PRO A 101 25.58 11.91 0.75
C PRO A 101 26.89 11.87 1.55
N GLY A 102 27.58 10.73 1.50
CA GLY A 102 28.83 10.48 2.22
C GLY A 102 28.70 10.04 3.67
N GLU A 103 27.48 9.99 4.24
CA GLU A 103 27.26 9.48 5.60
C GLU A 103 27.20 7.94 5.62
N GLU A 104 27.69 7.36 6.71
CA GLU A 104 27.54 5.94 7.02
C GLU A 104 26.48 5.78 8.11
N GLN A 105 25.57 4.83 7.91
CA GLN A 105 24.52 4.52 8.87
C GLN A 105 24.19 3.02 8.79
N ASP A 106 24.28 2.30 9.90
CA ASP A 106 24.12 0.83 9.96
C ASP A 106 22.87 0.32 9.23
N PHE A 107 21.76 1.07 9.29
CA PHE A 107 20.51 0.67 8.66
C PHE A 107 20.48 0.87 7.13
N LEU A 108 21.42 1.63 6.55
CA LEU A 108 21.49 1.94 5.11
C LEU A 108 21.74 0.70 4.24
N GLY A 109 22.33 -0.35 4.82
CA GLY A 109 22.48 -1.63 4.12
C GLY A 109 21.14 -2.21 3.64
N VAL A 110 20.04 -1.95 4.35
CA VAL A 110 18.71 -2.42 3.95
C VAL A 110 18.21 -1.70 2.68
N PRO A 111 18.14 -0.36 2.62
CA PRO A 111 17.87 0.39 1.39
C PRO A 111 18.76 -0.01 0.21
N GLN A 112 20.07 -0.19 0.43
CA GLN A 112 21.02 -0.60 -0.61
C GLN A 112 20.63 -1.97 -1.19
N ALA A 113 20.41 -2.97 -0.32
CA ALA A 113 19.97 -4.29 -0.76
C ALA A 113 18.63 -4.24 -1.53
N MET A 114 17.69 -3.39 -1.11
CA MET A 114 16.41 -3.22 -1.81
C MET A 114 16.59 -2.65 -3.22
N PHE A 115 17.42 -1.62 -3.39
CA PHE A 115 17.75 -1.08 -4.71
C PHE A 115 18.45 -2.14 -5.59
N GLN A 116 19.37 -2.93 -5.01
CA GLN A 116 20.04 -3.99 -5.75
C GLN A 116 19.07 -5.05 -6.27
N MET A 117 18.05 -5.42 -5.49
CA MET A 117 17.00 -6.33 -5.94
C MET A 117 16.09 -5.69 -7.01
N LEU A 118 15.77 -4.40 -6.85
CA LEU A 118 14.96 -3.65 -7.81
C LEU A 118 15.67 -3.39 -9.14
N ALA A 119 17.01 -3.34 -9.16
CA ALA A 119 17.80 -3.21 -10.40
C ALA A 119 17.55 -4.35 -11.40
N ARG A 120 17.00 -5.48 -10.94
CA ARG A 120 16.58 -6.60 -11.80
C ARG A 120 15.32 -6.29 -12.63
N TYR A 121 14.52 -5.33 -12.17
CA TYR A 121 13.22 -4.97 -12.76
C TYR A 121 13.23 -3.60 -13.43
N PHE A 122 14.13 -2.70 -13.03
CA PHE A 122 14.16 -1.31 -13.47
C PHE A 122 15.52 -0.92 -14.05
N THR A 123 15.51 -0.43 -15.28
CA THR A 123 16.66 0.22 -15.90
C THR A 123 16.91 1.60 -15.25
N GLY A 124 18.16 1.91 -14.95
CA GLY A 124 18.57 3.20 -14.36
C GLY A 124 18.84 3.16 -12.85
N ILE A 125 18.67 2.00 -12.20
CA ILE A 125 19.23 1.75 -10.87
C ILE A 125 20.67 1.23 -11.05
N THR A 126 21.62 1.93 -10.46
CA THR A 126 23.05 1.60 -10.47
C THR A 126 23.33 0.47 -9.48
N LEU A 127 24.01 -0.59 -9.94
CA LEU A 127 24.50 -1.64 -9.05
C LEU A 127 25.57 -1.08 -8.12
N HIS A 128 25.52 -1.44 -6.85
CA HIS A 128 26.35 -0.88 -5.80
C HIS A 128 26.63 -1.93 -4.72
N THR A 129 27.58 -1.63 -3.84
CA THR A 129 27.93 -2.43 -2.66
C THR A 129 26.92 -2.19 -1.53
N VAL A 130 26.63 -3.24 -0.75
CA VAL A 130 25.82 -3.15 0.47
C VAL A 130 26.77 -3.02 1.65
N ASP A 131 27.26 -1.81 1.86
CA ASP A 131 28.33 -1.46 2.82
C ASP A 131 27.87 -0.44 3.88
N ALA A 132 26.58 -0.07 3.88
CA ALA A 132 26.00 0.92 4.76
C ALA A 132 26.57 2.36 4.60
N VAL A 133 27.33 2.62 3.54
CA VAL A 133 27.87 3.94 3.20
C VAL A 133 27.02 4.58 2.10
N HIS A 134 26.59 5.83 2.30
CA HIS A 134 25.83 6.57 1.29
C HIS A 134 26.75 7.19 0.23
N GLY A 135 27.50 6.32 -0.45
CA GLY A 135 28.41 6.66 -1.55
C GLY A 135 27.68 7.05 -2.83
N THR A 136 28.44 7.36 -3.87
CA THR A 136 27.96 7.92 -5.14
C THR A 136 26.79 7.15 -5.75
N GLU A 137 26.94 5.83 -5.89
CA GLU A 137 25.94 4.96 -6.51
C GLU A 137 24.67 4.86 -5.65
N SER A 138 24.82 4.83 -4.33
CA SER A 138 23.72 4.84 -3.36
C SER A 138 22.93 6.15 -3.45
N VAL A 139 23.63 7.28 -3.53
CA VAL A 139 23.05 8.62 -3.72
C VAL A 139 22.34 8.73 -5.07
N ASP A 140 22.94 8.21 -6.15
CA ASP A 140 22.33 8.25 -7.48
C ASP A 140 21.06 7.41 -7.56
N ASN A 141 20.99 6.28 -6.87
CA ASN A 141 19.77 5.48 -6.76
C ASN A 141 18.66 6.19 -5.96
N VAL A 142 19.03 6.90 -4.90
CA VAL A 142 18.11 7.75 -4.14
C VAL A 142 17.58 8.89 -5.02
N ARG A 143 18.45 9.55 -5.80
CA ARG A 143 18.05 10.58 -6.77
C ARG A 143 17.14 10.03 -7.86
N TRP A 144 17.45 8.85 -8.38
CA TRP A 144 16.62 8.15 -9.36
C TRP A 144 15.19 7.96 -8.82
N LEU A 145 15.06 7.52 -7.56
CA LEU A 145 13.76 7.33 -6.91
C LEU A 145 13.02 8.65 -6.65
N GLN A 146 13.74 9.69 -6.24
CA GLN A 146 13.20 11.03 -6.05
C GLN A 146 12.69 11.62 -7.38
N ARG A 147 13.48 11.49 -8.45
CA ARG A 147 13.07 11.91 -9.80
C ARG A 147 11.81 11.18 -10.26
N ALA A 148 11.78 9.86 -10.09
CA ALA A 148 10.63 9.03 -10.46
C ALA A 148 9.34 9.42 -9.72
N SER A 149 9.47 10.06 -8.55
CA SER A 149 8.34 10.58 -7.76
C SER A 149 8.08 12.08 -7.92
N GLY A 150 8.74 12.73 -8.88
CA GLY A 150 8.57 14.16 -9.19
C GLY A 150 9.14 15.10 -8.12
N ARG A 151 10.21 14.69 -7.43
CA ARG A 151 10.77 15.39 -6.27
C ARG A 151 12.16 15.95 -6.51
N PRO A 152 12.60 16.91 -5.68
CA PRO A 152 13.98 17.36 -5.69
C PRO A 152 14.95 16.19 -5.48
N GLU A 153 15.92 16.08 -6.37
CA GLU A 153 16.94 15.02 -6.41
C GLU A 153 18.06 15.30 -5.40
N THR A 154 17.69 15.46 -4.14
CA THR A 154 18.61 15.79 -3.05
C THR A 154 19.65 14.68 -2.83
N GLY A 155 19.30 13.44 -3.16
CA GLY A 155 20.14 12.29 -2.84
C GLY A 155 20.21 12.01 -1.34
N VAL A 156 19.26 12.55 -0.55
CA VAL A 156 19.13 12.27 0.88
C VAL A 156 18.08 11.18 1.08
N LEU A 157 18.45 10.10 1.78
CA LEU A 157 17.50 9.07 2.17
C LEU A 157 16.76 9.50 3.44
N ASP A 158 15.61 10.13 3.28
CA ASP A 158 14.69 10.48 4.36
C ASP A 158 13.50 9.51 4.46
N ARG A 159 12.62 9.72 5.46
CA ARG A 159 11.41 8.90 5.64
C ARG A 159 10.57 8.82 4.38
N GLN A 160 10.46 9.92 3.66
CA GLN A 160 9.59 10.00 2.50
C GLN A 160 10.14 9.18 1.33
N THR A 161 11.47 9.19 1.17
CA THR A 161 12.18 8.39 0.17
C THR A 161 12.18 6.91 0.56
N TRP A 162 12.30 6.61 1.85
CA TRP A 162 12.15 5.27 2.40
C TRP A 162 10.75 4.67 2.15
N ASP A 163 9.69 5.42 2.40
CA ASP A 163 8.31 4.99 2.17
C ASP A 163 8.09 4.65 0.69
N MET A 164 8.69 5.42 -0.22
CA MET A 164 8.64 5.15 -1.66
C MET A 164 9.41 3.89 -2.04
N LEU A 165 10.63 3.73 -1.53
CA LEU A 165 11.46 2.55 -1.79
C LEU A 165 10.75 1.27 -1.32
N SER A 166 10.16 1.32 -0.13
CA SER A 166 9.40 0.22 0.46
C SER A 166 8.20 -0.19 -0.39
N ARG A 167 7.42 0.78 -0.87
CA ARG A 167 6.28 0.53 -1.78
C ARG A 167 6.72 -0.10 -3.09
N LEU A 168 7.81 0.40 -3.67
CA LEU A 168 8.34 -0.11 -4.93
C LEU A 168 8.87 -1.54 -4.77
N TYR A 169 9.62 -1.81 -3.72
CA TYR A 169 10.12 -3.14 -3.38
C TYR A 169 8.99 -4.14 -3.12
N GLU A 170 7.96 -3.75 -2.37
CA GLU A 170 6.80 -4.61 -2.14
C GLU A 170 6.09 -4.98 -3.46
N ALA A 171 5.89 -3.98 -4.32
CA ALA A 171 5.17 -4.17 -5.57
C ALA A 171 5.88 -5.11 -6.55
N PHE A 172 7.21 -5.04 -6.66
CA PHE A 172 7.96 -5.74 -7.70
C PHE A 172 8.80 -6.91 -7.22
N VAL A 173 9.20 -6.94 -5.95
CA VAL A 173 10.04 -8.03 -5.40
C VAL A 173 9.21 -8.96 -4.53
N VAL A 174 8.39 -8.43 -3.62
CA VAL A 174 7.62 -9.30 -2.70
C VAL A 174 6.44 -9.96 -3.42
N LYS A 175 5.70 -9.22 -4.24
CA LYS A 175 4.58 -9.80 -5.01
C LYS A 175 5.06 -10.79 -6.07
N SER A 176 6.15 -10.49 -6.78
CA SER A 176 6.73 -11.43 -7.76
C SER A 176 7.20 -12.74 -7.10
N LEU A 177 7.79 -12.68 -5.90
CA LEU A 177 8.12 -13.88 -5.12
C LEU A 177 6.88 -14.66 -4.66
N ALA A 178 5.79 -13.97 -4.32
CA ALA A 178 4.53 -14.62 -3.96
C ALA A 178 3.90 -15.31 -5.18
N GLU A 179 3.84 -14.65 -6.33
CA GLU A 179 3.36 -15.21 -7.60
C GLU A 179 4.23 -16.40 -8.06
N ALA A 180 5.56 -16.29 -7.95
CA ALA A 180 6.48 -17.38 -8.24
C ALA A 180 6.26 -18.59 -7.32
N ARG A 181 5.99 -18.38 -6.02
CA ARG A 181 5.65 -19.46 -5.07
C ARG A 181 4.27 -20.06 -5.33
N THR A 182 3.29 -19.28 -5.76
CA THR A 182 1.97 -19.80 -6.15
C THR A 182 2.06 -20.63 -7.45
N ASN A 183 2.96 -20.26 -8.36
CA ASN A 183 3.27 -21.03 -9.56
C ASN A 183 4.17 -22.25 -9.29
N PHE A 184 4.92 -22.26 -8.18
CA PHE A 184 5.72 -23.38 -7.68
C PHE A 184 4.92 -24.25 -6.70
N LEU A 185 3.83 -24.88 -7.17
CA LEU A 185 3.14 -25.97 -6.47
C LEU A 185 3.59 -27.35 -6.97
N GLY A 186 4.87 -27.49 -7.33
CA GLY A 186 5.44 -28.72 -7.86
C GLY A 186 6.74 -29.12 -7.16
N GLY A 187 6.64 -30.15 -6.33
CA GLY A 187 7.71 -31.12 -6.10
C GLY A 187 8.78 -30.76 -5.07
N TRP A 188 8.60 -31.30 -3.86
CA TRP A 188 9.66 -32.08 -3.24
C TRP A 188 9.03 -33.43 -2.93
N GLY A 189 9.49 -34.47 -3.64
CA GLY A 189 9.25 -35.85 -3.25
C GLY A 189 9.97 -36.19 -1.96
#